data_AF-A0A7G8UZP3-F1
#
_entry.id   AF-A0A7G8UZP3-F1
#
_cell.length_a   1.000
_cell.length_b   1.000
_cell.length_c   1.000
_cell.angle_alpha   90.00
_cell.angle_beta   90.00
_cell.angle_gamma   90.00
#
_symmetry.space_group_name_H-M   'P 1'
#
loop_
_entity.id
_entity.type
_entity.pdbx_description
1 polymer ?
#
loop_
_entity_poly.entity_id
_entity_poly.type
_entity_poly.pdbx_seq_one_letter_code
_entity_poly.pdbx_strand_id
1 'polypeptide(L)'
;MDNNTKRLKRLFSTQGYLWNNEIGKIATHQIWLMVQHADNDLPFQERYLEKLAISIDKKQADITEFAYLTDRVRKNKGLKQVYGTQMNYRTIEDPVKGKVSVMEPWPVENPEKLDERRKKAGLQPINEYLGMMKQLNNMKK
;
A
#
# COMPACT_ATOMS: atom_id res chain seq x y z
N MET A 1 -14.98 -0.69 -12.16
CA MET A 1 -14.98 0.18 -10.97
C MET A 1 -16.11 -0.24 -10.04
N ASP A 2 -15.77 -0.63 -8.81
CA ASP A 2 -16.75 -0.91 -7.77
C ASP A 2 -17.57 0.35 -7.39
N ASN A 3 -18.69 0.13 -6.70
CA ASN A 3 -19.63 1.19 -6.32
C ASN A 3 -19.02 2.19 -5.32
N ASN A 4 -18.06 1.74 -4.52
CA ASN A 4 -17.41 2.55 -3.47
C ASN A 4 -16.45 3.57 -4.08
N THR A 5 -15.61 3.16 -5.03
CA THR A 5 -14.67 4.03 -5.76
C THR A 5 -15.44 5.12 -6.51
N LYS A 6 -16.58 4.80 -7.14
CA LYS A 6 -17.42 5.80 -7.82
C LYS A 6 -17.98 6.84 -6.86
N ARG A 7 -18.50 6.41 -5.70
CA ARG A 7 -19.01 7.31 -4.65
C ARG A 7 -17.91 8.21 -4.10
N LEU A 8 -16.73 7.64 -3.85
CA LEU A 8 -15.60 8.37 -3.31
C LEU A 8 -15.08 9.43 -4.29
N LYS A 9 -14.98 9.11 -5.59
CA LYS A 9 -14.63 10.10 -6.62
C LYS A 9 -15.65 11.24 -6.69
N ARG A 10 -16.94 10.93 -6.57
CA ARG A 10 -17.98 11.96 -6.53
C ARG A 10 -17.82 12.87 -5.31
N LEU A 11 -17.58 12.28 -4.13
CA LEU A 11 -17.30 13.04 -2.91
C LEU A 11 -16.12 14.00 -3.10
N PHE A 12 -15.00 13.52 -3.64
CA PHE A 12 -13.84 14.38 -3.87
C PHE A 12 -14.08 15.46 -4.92
N SER A 13 -14.91 15.19 -5.92
CA SER A 13 -15.27 16.20 -6.93
C SER A 13 -16.13 17.34 -6.36
N THR A 14 -16.89 17.09 -5.29
CA THR A 14 -17.80 18.08 -4.71
C THR A 14 -17.25 18.75 -3.46
N GLN A 15 -16.46 18.04 -2.66
CA GLN A 15 -15.95 18.50 -1.35
C GLN A 15 -14.43 18.69 -1.32
N GLY A 16 -13.72 18.25 -2.36
CA GLY A 16 -12.26 18.11 -2.30
C GLY A 16 -11.84 16.87 -1.50
N TYR A 17 -10.52 16.75 -1.28
CA TYR A 17 -9.95 15.65 -0.49
C TYR A 17 -10.07 15.98 0.99
N LEU A 18 -10.64 15.06 1.75
CA LEU A 18 -10.89 15.20 3.19
C LEU A 18 -9.81 14.48 4.00
N TRP A 19 -9.33 15.11 5.06
CA TRP A 19 -8.22 14.62 5.88
C TRP A 19 -8.55 14.61 7.38
N ASN A 20 -7.55 14.26 8.20
CA ASN A 20 -7.71 14.04 9.64
C ASN A 20 -8.38 15.20 10.38
N ASN A 21 -8.12 16.45 9.99
CA ASN A 21 -8.71 17.61 10.65
C ASN A 21 -10.19 17.82 10.32
N GLU A 22 -10.66 17.28 9.19
CA GLU A 22 -12.03 17.46 8.71
C GLU A 22 -12.94 16.32 9.14
N ILE A 23 -12.42 15.09 9.08
CA ILE A 23 -13.23 13.87 9.27
C ILE A 23 -12.65 12.90 10.31
N GLY A 24 -11.52 13.25 10.93
CA GLY A 24 -10.83 12.38 11.88
C GLY A 24 -10.03 11.26 11.23
N LYS A 25 -9.14 10.65 12.02
CA LYS A 25 -8.22 9.59 11.57
C LYS A 25 -8.93 8.34 11.10
N ILE A 26 -9.99 7.93 11.78
CA ILE A 26 -10.73 6.70 11.45
C ILE A 26 -11.33 6.82 10.06
N ALA A 27 -12.05 7.91 9.78
CA ALA A 27 -12.69 8.09 8.47
C ALA A 27 -11.66 8.29 7.35
N THR A 28 -10.58 9.03 7.61
CA THR A 28 -9.47 9.22 6.66
C THR A 28 -8.84 7.88 6.29
N HIS A 29 -8.60 7.01 7.28
CA HIS A 29 -8.06 5.66 7.06
C HIS A 29 -9.00 4.79 6.22
N GLN A 30 -10.32 4.84 6.45
CA GLN A 30 -11.30 4.11 5.64
C GLN A 30 -11.33 4.61 4.19
N ILE A 31 -11.21 5.93 3.99
CA ILE A 31 -11.05 6.51 2.66
C ILE A 31 -9.79 5.98 1.99
N TRP A 32 -8.67 6.01 2.69
CA TRP A 32 -7.40 5.49 2.17
C TRP A 32 -7.51 4.00 1.81
N LEU A 33 -8.13 3.16 2.64
CA LEU A 33 -8.35 1.74 2.35
C LEU A 33 -9.13 1.53 1.05
N MET A 34 -10.18 2.32 0.81
CA MET A 34 -10.93 2.27 -0.44
C MET A 34 -10.06 2.64 -1.65
N VAL A 35 -9.20 3.65 -1.53
CA VAL A 35 -8.26 4.05 -2.59
C VAL A 35 -7.20 2.99 -2.82
N GLN A 36 -6.60 2.46 -1.75
CA GLN A 36 -5.55 1.44 -1.79
C GLN A 36 -5.99 0.18 -2.54
N HIS A 37 -7.27 -0.17 -2.46
CA HIS A 37 -7.85 -1.33 -3.15
C HIS A 37 -8.52 -1.00 -4.50
N ALA A 38 -8.47 0.25 -4.97
CA ALA A 38 -8.95 0.65 -6.29
C ALA A 38 -7.95 0.29 -7.40
N ASP A 39 -7.43 -0.95 -7.41
CA ASP A 39 -6.32 -1.40 -8.27
C ASP A 39 -6.63 -1.32 -9.77
N ASN A 40 -7.92 -1.42 -10.13
CA ASN A 40 -8.38 -1.28 -11.51
C ASN A 40 -8.45 0.19 -11.98
N ASP A 41 -8.02 1.14 -11.15
CA ASP A 41 -8.13 2.57 -11.36
C ASP A 41 -6.83 3.29 -10.95
N LEU A 42 -5.72 2.86 -11.56
CA LEU A 42 -4.40 3.41 -11.30
C LEU A 42 -4.33 4.96 -11.35
N PRO A 43 -4.97 5.66 -12.33
CA PRO A 43 -4.95 7.12 -12.33
C PRO A 43 -5.61 7.75 -11.11
N PHE A 44 -6.58 7.07 -10.49
CA PHE A 44 -7.18 7.54 -9.25
C PHE A 44 -6.25 7.37 -8.05
N GLN A 45 -5.57 6.22 -7.95
CA GLN A 45 -4.56 5.98 -6.92
C GLN A 45 -3.43 7.02 -7.01
N GLU A 46 -2.94 7.31 -8.22
CA GLU A 46 -1.89 8.31 -8.44
C GLU A 46 -2.33 9.72 -8.02
N ARG A 47 -3.52 10.16 -8.43
CA ARG A 47 -4.04 11.48 -8.01
C ARG A 47 -4.23 11.58 -6.50
N TYR A 48 -4.73 10.53 -5.84
CA TYR A 48 -4.86 10.54 -4.39
C TYR A 48 -3.49 10.56 -3.71
N LEU A 49 -2.51 9.82 -4.24
CA LEU A 49 -1.14 9.79 -3.72
C LEU A 49 -0.47 11.18 -3.75
N GLU A 50 -0.67 11.95 -4.82
CA GLU A 50 -0.18 13.34 -4.90
C GLU A 50 -0.79 14.22 -3.81
N LYS A 51 -2.09 14.08 -3.55
CA LYS A 51 -2.79 14.85 -2.51
C LYS A 51 -2.42 14.39 -1.11
N LEU A 52 -2.18 13.10 -0.94
CA LEU A 52 -1.71 12.51 0.29
C LEU A 52 -0.32 13.05 0.67
N ALA A 53 0.60 13.18 -0.29
CA ALA A 53 1.91 13.80 -0.08
C ALA A 53 1.79 15.23 0.48
N ILE A 54 0.95 16.06 -0.15
CA ILE A 54 0.71 17.44 0.28
C ILE A 54 0.09 17.49 1.69
N SER A 55 -0.78 16.53 2.02
CA SER A 55 -1.45 16.46 3.32
C SER A 55 -0.52 16.02 4.46
N ILE A 56 0.49 15.21 4.16
CA ILE A 56 1.54 14.83 5.14
C ILE A 56 2.33 16.06 5.60
N ASP A 57 2.69 16.96 4.69
CA ASP A 57 3.41 18.20 5.03
C ASP A 57 2.59 19.09 5.99
N LYS A 58 1.26 18.99 5.93
CA LYS A 58 0.31 19.66 6.82
C LYS A 58 0.02 18.88 8.11
N LYS A 59 0.65 17.72 8.32
CA LYS A 59 0.39 16.77 9.42
C LYS A 59 -1.06 16.29 9.48
N GLN A 60 -1.73 16.24 8.32
CA GLN A 60 -3.14 15.87 8.18
C GLN A 60 -3.36 14.45 7.64
N ALA A 61 -2.29 13.75 7.28
CA ALA A 61 -2.30 12.39 6.78
C ALA A 61 -1.17 11.54 7.37
N ASP A 62 -1.28 10.22 7.25
CA ASP A 62 -0.30 9.26 7.77
C ASP A 62 0.77 8.93 6.71
N ILE A 63 2.05 9.08 7.08
CA ILE A 63 3.18 8.76 6.21
C ILE A 63 3.27 7.24 5.90
N THR A 64 2.76 6.41 6.81
CA THR A 64 2.67 4.96 6.63
C THR A 64 1.74 4.63 5.47
N GLU A 65 0.57 5.26 5.43
CA GLU A 65 -0.42 5.12 4.36
C GLU A 65 0.15 5.55 3.00
N PHE A 66 0.98 6.59 3.00
CA PHE A 66 1.70 7.02 1.80
C PHE A 66 2.73 6.00 1.33
N ALA A 67 3.51 5.40 2.23
CA ALA A 67 4.46 4.36 1.88
C ALA A 67 3.78 3.14 1.24
N TYR A 68 2.67 2.69 1.82
CA TYR A 68 1.89 1.56 1.29
C TYR A 68 1.24 1.86 -0.06
N LEU A 69 0.67 3.06 -0.25
CA LEU A 69 0.04 3.44 -1.52
C LEU A 69 1.09 3.67 -2.61
N THR A 70 2.25 4.25 -2.27
CA THR A 70 3.37 4.42 -3.20
C THR A 70 3.80 3.08 -3.78
N ASP A 71 4.05 2.09 -2.93
CA ASP A 71 4.48 0.78 -3.40
C ASP A 71 3.38 0.05 -4.17
N ARG A 72 2.10 0.22 -3.78
CA ARG A 72 0.95 -0.36 -4.50
C ARG A 72 0.88 0.17 -5.93
N VAL A 73 0.91 1.49 -6.10
CA VAL A 73 0.94 2.17 -7.40
C VAL A 73 2.13 1.70 -8.22
N ARG A 74 3.33 1.66 -7.63
CA ARG A 74 4.55 1.25 -8.33
C ARG A 74 4.50 -0.21 -8.76
N LYS A 75 4.04 -1.12 -7.91
CA LYS A 75 3.82 -2.53 -8.26
C LYS A 75 2.83 -2.66 -9.42
N ASN A 76 1.70 -1.96 -9.37
CA ASN A 76 0.69 -1.99 -10.44
C ASN A 76 1.23 -1.40 -11.77
N LYS A 77 2.28 -0.57 -11.72
CA LYS A 77 3.03 -0.06 -12.89
C LYS A 77 4.21 -0.95 -13.31
N GLY A 78 4.44 -2.09 -12.65
CA GLY A 78 5.60 -2.96 -12.91
C GLY A 78 6.94 -2.39 -12.42
N LEU A 79 6.93 -1.35 -11.58
CA LEU A 79 8.11 -0.68 -11.07
C LEU A 79 8.57 -1.28 -9.74
N LYS A 80 9.87 -1.17 -9.43
CA LYS A 80 10.43 -1.55 -8.13
C LYS A 80 9.79 -0.73 -7.01
N GLN A 81 9.60 -1.31 -5.83
CA GLN A 81 9.07 -0.64 -4.64
C GLN A 81 10.08 0.34 -4.03
N VAL A 82 9.58 1.29 -3.24
CA VAL A 82 10.39 2.21 -2.44
C VAL A 82 10.54 1.69 -1.01
N TYR A 83 9.44 1.18 -0.43
CA TYR A 83 9.34 0.82 1.00
C TYR A 83 9.21 -0.69 1.25
N GLY A 84 8.98 -1.50 0.22
CA GLY A 84 8.95 -2.97 0.33
C GLY A 84 7.69 -3.51 1.03
N THR A 85 6.54 -2.88 0.81
CA THR A 85 5.26 -3.24 1.47
C THR A 85 4.38 -4.20 0.69
N GLN A 86 4.65 -4.43 -0.59
CA GLN A 86 3.87 -5.31 -1.46
C GLN A 86 4.56 -6.66 -1.66
N MET A 87 3.75 -7.72 -1.57
CA MET A 87 4.17 -9.09 -1.84
C MET A 87 3.69 -9.54 -3.21
N ASN A 88 4.36 -10.54 -3.77
CA ASN A 88 3.96 -11.32 -4.91
C ASN A 88 3.66 -12.76 -4.48
N TYR A 89 2.86 -13.46 -5.27
CA TYR A 89 2.61 -14.88 -5.09
C TYR A 89 2.91 -15.59 -6.40
N ARG A 90 3.70 -16.65 -6.33
CA ARG A 90 3.97 -17.52 -7.48
C ARG A 90 3.69 -18.97 -7.12
N THR A 91 3.15 -19.70 -8.09
CA THR A 91 2.97 -21.15 -7.97
C THR A 91 4.26 -21.83 -8.39
N ILE A 92 4.80 -22.69 -7.53
CA ILE A 92 5.94 -23.55 -7.85
C ILE A 92 5.51 -25.02 -7.74
N GLU A 93 6.26 -25.90 -8.39
CA GLU A 93 6.12 -27.34 -8.19
C GLU A 93 7.00 -27.80 -7.03
N ASP A 94 6.38 -28.39 -6.03
CA ASP A 94 7.03 -29.05 -4.90
C ASP A 94 6.97 -30.57 -5.13
N PRO A 95 8.11 -31.29 -5.05
CA PRO A 95 8.17 -32.73 -5.30
C PRO A 95 7.27 -33.58 -4.39
N VAL A 96 6.90 -33.07 -3.22
CA VAL A 96 6.10 -33.79 -2.21
C VAL A 96 4.65 -33.28 -2.19
N LYS A 97 4.45 -31.97 -2.31
CA LYS A 97 3.16 -31.31 -2.13
C LYS A 97 2.45 -30.95 -3.43
N GLY A 98 3.09 -31.19 -4.59
CA GLY A 98 2.58 -30.76 -5.89
C GLY A 98 2.64 -29.24 -6.04
N LYS A 99 1.63 -28.62 -6.65
CA LYS A 99 1.63 -27.17 -6.90
C LYS A 99 1.39 -26.39 -5.61
N VAL A 100 2.37 -25.58 -5.22
CA VAL A 100 2.29 -24.74 -4.01
C VAL A 100 2.43 -23.26 -4.33
N SER A 101 1.60 -22.43 -3.70
CA SER A 101 1.73 -20.97 -3.76
C SER A 101 2.78 -20.50 -2.74
N VAL A 102 3.78 -19.76 -3.22
CA VAL A 102 4.87 -19.17 -2.45
C VAL A 102 4.77 -17.66 -2.53
N MET A 103 4.87 -17.02 -1.36
CA MET A 103 4.88 -15.58 -1.22
C MET A 103 6.31 -15.05 -1.21
N GLU A 104 6.57 -14.01 -1.98
CA GLU A 104 7.88 -13.34 -2.06
C GLU A 104 7.70 -11.81 -2.15
N PRO A 105 8.63 -10.99 -1.65
CA PRO A 105 8.50 -9.54 -1.78
C PRO A 105 8.61 -9.09 -3.24
N TRP A 106 7.84 -8.08 -3.66
CA TRP A 106 8.07 -7.43 -4.95
C TRP A 106 9.44 -6.71 -4.94
N PRO A 107 10.20 -6.66 -6.05
CA PRO A 107 11.55 -6.09 -6.06
C PRO A 107 11.60 -4.66 -5.53
N VAL A 108 12.62 -4.34 -4.72
CA VAL A 108 12.81 -3.03 -4.09
C VAL A 108 13.97 -2.28 -4.74
N GLU A 109 13.86 -0.97 -4.91
CA GLU A 109 14.98 -0.13 -5.33
C GLU A 109 15.92 0.16 -4.16
N ASN A 110 17.24 0.15 -4.39
CA ASN A 110 18.26 0.42 -3.38
C ASN A 110 18.00 -0.28 -2.01
N PRO A 111 18.02 -1.63 -1.95
CA PRO A 111 17.75 -2.39 -0.73
C PRO A 111 18.64 -2.01 0.46
N GLU A 112 19.90 -1.63 0.21
CA GLU A 112 20.88 -1.15 1.21
C GLU A 112 20.32 -0.02 2.09
N LYS A 113 19.49 0.86 1.52
CA LYS A 113 18.90 2.02 2.21
C LYS A 113 17.43 1.83 2.57
N LEU A 114 16.91 0.62 2.43
CA LEU A 114 15.49 0.34 2.62
C LEU A 114 15.05 0.63 4.06
N ASP A 115 15.77 0.11 5.04
CA ASP A 115 15.38 0.26 6.44
C ASP A 115 15.47 1.71 6.94
N GLU A 116 16.37 2.52 6.36
CA GLU A 116 16.38 3.97 6.62
C GLU A 116 15.10 4.65 6.13
N ARG A 117 14.62 4.29 4.93
CA ARG A 117 13.35 4.82 4.39
C ARG A 117 12.15 4.33 5.19
N ARG A 118 12.14 3.04 5.56
CA ARG A 118 11.09 2.43 6.37
C ARG A 118 10.98 3.11 7.73
N LYS A 119 12.11 3.32 8.43
CA LYS A 119 12.15 4.04 9.71
C LYS A 119 11.57 5.45 9.60
N LYS A 120 11.92 6.21 8.56
CA LYS A 120 11.37 7.56 8.31
C LYS A 120 9.86 7.54 8.06
N ALA A 121 9.34 6.46 7.51
CA ALA A 121 7.91 6.26 7.24
C ALA A 121 7.16 5.54 8.39
N GLY A 122 7.77 5.36 9.57
CA GLY A 122 7.14 4.68 10.70
C GLY A 122 6.98 3.16 10.52
N LEU A 123 7.66 2.56 9.54
CA LEU A 123 7.62 1.12 9.28
C LEU A 123 8.73 0.39 10.03
N GLN A 124 8.41 -0.80 10.52
CA GLN A 124 9.39 -1.76 11.09
C GLN A 124 10.45 -2.16 10.04
N PRO A 125 11.65 -2.63 10.44
CA PRO A 125 12.65 -3.18 9.52
C PRO A 125 12.10 -4.24 8.55
N ILE A 126 12.66 -4.34 7.35
CA ILE A 126 12.13 -5.24 6.31
C ILE A 126 12.15 -6.70 6.76
N ASN A 127 13.18 -7.12 7.49
CA ASN A 127 13.30 -8.51 7.96
C ASN A 127 12.19 -8.87 8.96
N GLU A 128 11.85 -7.95 9.88
CA GLU A 128 10.74 -8.13 10.83
C GLU A 128 9.40 -8.22 10.08
N TYR A 129 9.19 -7.32 9.12
CA TYR A 129 8.00 -7.32 8.28
C TYR A 129 7.83 -8.62 7.49
N LEU A 130 8.90 -9.10 6.82
CA LEU A 130 8.86 -10.36 6.07
C LEU A 130 8.61 -11.56 6.98
N GLY A 131 9.17 -11.55 8.20
CA GLY A 131 8.88 -12.54 9.24
C GLY A 131 7.38 -12.56 9.61
N MET A 132 6.80 -11.40 9.89
CA MET A 132 5.37 -11.26 10.18
C MET A 132 4.50 -11.72 9.00
N MET A 133 4.83 -11.32 7.77
CA MET A 133 4.10 -11.74 6.58
C MET A 133 4.15 -13.26 6.40
N LYS A 134 5.29 -13.90 6.64
CA LYS A 134 5.43 -15.36 6.56
C LYS A 134 4.52 -16.07 7.58
N GLN A 135 4.43 -15.56 8.81
CA GLN A 135 3.52 -16.10 9.83
C GLN A 135 2.04 -15.95 9.40
N LEU A 136 1.65 -14.76 8.94
CA LEU A 136 0.29 -14.50 8.43
C LEU A 136 -0.09 -15.42 7.27
N ASN A 137 0.83 -15.67 6.34
CA ASN A 137 0.60 -16.56 5.20
C ASN A 137 0.42 -18.03 5.63
N ASN A 138 1.12 -18.45 6.68
CA ASN A 138 1.01 -19.82 7.19
C ASN A 138 -0.30 -20.05 7.97
N MET A 139 -0.85 -19.02 8.62
CA MET A 139 -2.14 -19.12 9.33
C MET A 139 -3.36 -19.17 8.40
N LYS A 140 -3.21 -18.78 7.13
CA LYS A 140 -4.28 -18.79 6.12
C LYS A 140 -4.37 -20.10 5.33
N LYS A 141 -3.49 -21.07 5.61
CA LYS A 141 -3.48 -22.42 5.01
C LYS A 141 -4.10 -23.42 5.97
#